data_AF-A0A9K3M1V6-F1
#
_entry.id   AF-A0A9K3M1V6-F1
#
_cell.length_a   1.000
_cell.length_b   1.000
_cell.length_c   1.000
_cell.angle_alpha   90.00
_cell.angle_beta   90.00
_cell.angle_gamma   90.00
#
_symmetry.space_group_name_H-M   'P 1'
#
loop_
_entity.id
_entity.type
_entity.pdbx_description
1 polymer ?
#
loop_
_entity_poly.entity_id
_entity_poly.type
_entity_poly.pdbx_seq_one_letter_code
_entity_poly.pdbx_strand_id
1 'polypeptide(L)'
;MTILTLHGRLVHYFLALLMPMAVVIDHARIYAFQPQQLNVVRHRPKNAAVVKQSAVSLARSTTPTVPTRIQLQSSTSSSSSSVPTTTTDSTKPLKGCICLVTGASRGIGKGIALELGAAGAVVYITGTSSSDSTMKPQPSSRENAAATALYSTTEETGGPGTIEETARLVTEAGGVGIPVYCNHANDDQVQALMDKIQTDHGRLDILVNNAFRIPPGAPKSLFKPFWEQGAECWDTVHTVGLRSHFVATCMAMPLLQRAQQTSNNNMARPLIVMISSFGGLTYTFNTPYGVAKAAVDRMAKDMAVELGDSMCVVSLWPGLVMTERTKQTQETGDWDEYVQLPLIDGLVESPQFTGQAIVALAVDKDNGKRTGKYHVVAELAEEYDFDDVVTGFRPPSIRSLRFLAPTYGMTEEQRKNISINSIPNWKLPFWVMAMGQPPKKANQS
;
A
#
# COMPACT_ATOMS: atom_id res chain seq x y z
N MET A 1 -12.60 -41.79 19.25
CA MET A 1 -13.77 -41.65 18.34
C MET A 1 -14.00 -40.22 17.84
N THR A 2 -13.41 -39.18 18.43
CA THR A 2 -13.64 -37.76 18.04
C THR A 2 -12.88 -37.30 16.79
N ILE A 3 -11.83 -38.02 16.36
CA ILE A 3 -11.01 -37.69 15.17
C ILE A 3 -11.65 -38.21 13.87
N LEU A 4 -12.43 -39.30 13.92
CA LEU A 4 -13.15 -39.82 12.74
C LEU A 4 -14.38 -38.97 12.37
N THR A 5 -15.02 -38.31 13.33
CA THR A 5 -16.16 -37.42 13.08
C THR A 5 -15.75 -36.11 12.40
N LEU A 6 -14.49 -35.69 12.55
CA LEU A 6 -13.92 -34.54 11.84
C LEU A 6 -13.65 -34.86 10.36
N HIS A 7 -13.15 -36.07 10.07
CA HIS A 7 -12.92 -36.54 8.70
C HIS A 7 -14.24 -36.70 7.91
N GLY A 8 -15.29 -37.25 8.53
CA GLY A 8 -16.59 -37.41 7.86
C GLY A 8 -17.27 -36.09 7.49
N ARG A 9 -17.08 -35.03 8.30
CA ARG A 9 -17.66 -33.69 8.06
C ARG A 9 -16.84 -32.88 7.05
N LEU A 10 -15.52 -32.95 7.06
CA LEU A 10 -14.67 -32.30 6.06
C LEU A 10 -14.84 -32.92 4.67
N VAL A 11 -15.01 -34.25 4.57
CA VAL A 11 -15.24 -34.94 3.29
C VAL A 11 -16.63 -34.64 2.70
N HIS A 12 -17.67 -34.49 3.54
CA HIS A 12 -18.98 -34.03 3.07
C HIS A 12 -18.98 -32.57 2.58
N TYR A 13 -18.18 -31.68 3.20
CA TYR A 13 -17.97 -30.32 2.70
C TYR A 13 -17.19 -30.30 1.38
N PHE A 14 -16.18 -31.18 1.23
CA PHE A 14 -15.40 -31.30 -0.01
C PHE A 14 -16.22 -31.87 -1.19
N LEU A 15 -17.13 -32.82 -0.93
CA LEU A 15 -18.03 -33.39 -1.95
C LEU A 15 -19.18 -32.44 -2.33
N ALA A 16 -19.72 -31.66 -1.40
CA ALA A 16 -20.74 -30.65 -1.69
C ALA A 16 -20.18 -29.48 -2.55
N LEU A 17 -18.89 -29.17 -2.43
CA LEU A 17 -18.20 -28.15 -3.22
C LEU A 17 -17.86 -28.59 -4.67
N LEU A 18 -17.88 -29.89 -4.97
CA LEU A 18 -17.60 -30.43 -6.31
C LEU A 18 -18.86 -30.54 -7.19
N MET A 19 -20.07 -30.42 -6.63
CA MET A 19 -21.33 -30.57 -7.39
C MET A 19 -21.76 -29.41 -8.31
N PRO A 20 -21.28 -28.14 -8.21
CA PRO A 20 -21.70 -27.12 -9.18
C PRO A 20 -21.05 -27.26 -10.56
N MET A 21 -19.97 -28.03 -10.68
CA MET A 21 -19.20 -28.16 -11.94
C MET A 21 -19.87 -29.06 -12.99
N ALA A 22 -20.88 -29.84 -12.62
CA ALA A 22 -21.56 -30.79 -13.53
C ALA A 22 -22.83 -30.21 -14.20
N VAL A 23 -23.29 -29.00 -13.83
CA VAL A 23 -24.56 -28.42 -14.34
C VAL A 23 -24.34 -27.25 -15.30
N VAL A 24 -23.09 -26.85 -15.58
CA VAL A 24 -22.77 -25.73 -16.51
C VAL A 24 -22.36 -26.21 -17.91
N ILE A 25 -22.45 -27.51 -18.20
CA ILE A 25 -22.24 -28.08 -19.55
C ILE A 25 -23.57 -28.66 -20.07
N ASP A 26 -24.60 -27.81 -20.13
CA ASP A 26 -25.65 -27.95 -21.14
C ASP A 26 -26.36 -26.60 -21.28
N HIS A 27 -26.68 -26.19 -22.51
CA HIS A 27 -27.15 -24.85 -22.92
C HIS A 27 -26.10 -23.76 -23.21
N ALA A 28 -25.11 -24.07 -24.04
CA ALA A 28 -24.56 -23.07 -24.96
C ALA A 28 -25.41 -23.05 -26.25
N ARG A 29 -26.52 -22.30 -26.28
CA ARG A 29 -27.20 -21.92 -27.54
C ARG A 29 -26.85 -20.48 -27.89
N ILE A 30 -26.11 -20.37 -28.98
CA ILE A 30 -25.66 -19.18 -29.68
C ILE A 30 -26.86 -18.28 -30.02
N TYR A 31 -26.88 -17.04 -29.52
CA TYR A 31 -27.70 -15.96 -30.09
C TYR A 31 -26.78 -14.99 -30.83
N ALA A 32 -26.78 -15.10 -32.16
CA ALA A 32 -26.20 -14.12 -33.06
C ALA A 32 -27.10 -12.88 -33.13
N PHE A 33 -26.55 -11.71 -32.83
CA PHE A 33 -27.24 -10.42 -32.99
C PHE A 33 -27.18 -9.97 -34.47
N GLN A 34 -28.35 -9.82 -35.11
CA GLN A 34 -28.48 -9.10 -36.38
C GLN A 34 -28.52 -7.59 -36.13
N PRO A 35 -27.87 -6.76 -36.97
CA PRO A 35 -27.94 -5.30 -36.82
C PRO A 35 -29.25 -4.76 -37.43
N GLN A 36 -30.16 -4.27 -36.58
CA GLN A 36 -31.28 -3.44 -37.01
C GLN A 36 -30.82 -1.98 -37.20
N GLN A 37 -31.23 -1.40 -38.32
CA GLN A 37 -30.94 -0.02 -38.70
C GLN A 37 -31.62 0.98 -37.76
N LEU A 38 -30.83 1.84 -37.11
CA LEU A 38 -31.30 3.01 -36.39
C LEU A 38 -31.25 4.24 -37.30
N ASN A 39 -32.43 4.75 -37.65
CA ASN A 39 -32.62 6.02 -38.35
C ASN A 39 -32.16 7.19 -37.46
N VAL A 40 -31.06 7.84 -37.83
CA VAL A 40 -30.58 9.07 -37.19
C VAL A 40 -31.18 10.28 -37.89
N VAL A 41 -32.12 10.95 -37.22
CA VAL A 41 -32.63 12.28 -37.59
C VAL A 41 -31.52 13.31 -37.32
N ARG A 42 -30.99 13.94 -38.37
CA ARG A 42 -29.95 14.98 -38.29
C ARG A 42 -30.56 16.36 -38.05
N HIS A 43 -30.32 16.95 -36.88
CA HIS A 43 -30.43 18.40 -36.69
C HIS A 43 -29.09 19.09 -36.98
N ARG A 44 -29.09 20.01 -37.95
CA ARG A 44 -27.97 20.95 -38.21
C ARG A 44 -28.00 22.11 -37.21
N PRO A 45 -26.84 22.53 -36.69
CA PRO A 45 -26.59 23.93 -36.38
C PRO A 45 -25.73 24.58 -37.46
N LYS A 46 -26.11 25.80 -37.83
CA LYS A 46 -25.34 26.74 -38.63
C LYS A 46 -24.25 27.34 -37.74
N ASN A 47 -22.99 27.30 -38.18
CA ASN A 47 -22.08 28.45 -38.24
C ASN A 47 -20.65 27.95 -38.45
N ALA A 48 -20.05 28.41 -39.55
CA ALA A 48 -18.68 28.18 -39.93
C ALA A 48 -17.76 29.17 -39.23
N ALA A 49 -16.63 28.70 -38.71
CA ALA A 49 -15.43 29.50 -38.54
C ALA A 49 -14.23 28.63 -38.90
N VAL A 50 -13.56 29.07 -39.97
CA VAL A 50 -12.37 28.47 -40.56
C VAL A 50 -11.15 28.86 -39.72
N VAL A 51 -10.35 27.89 -39.27
CA VAL A 51 -8.97 28.13 -38.85
C VAL A 51 -8.06 27.15 -39.58
N LYS A 52 -7.20 27.69 -40.44
CA LYS A 52 -6.15 26.97 -41.16
C LYS A 52 -5.04 26.58 -40.18
N GLN A 53 -4.72 25.29 -40.09
CA GLN A 53 -3.44 24.82 -39.54
C GLN A 53 -2.39 24.81 -40.65
N SER A 54 -1.34 25.61 -40.47
CA SER A 54 -0.13 25.55 -41.29
C SER A 54 0.85 24.57 -40.65
N ALA A 55 1.27 23.58 -41.44
CA ALA A 55 2.37 22.68 -41.15
C ALA A 55 3.71 23.40 -41.28
N VAL A 56 4.65 23.13 -40.37
CA VAL A 56 6.08 23.43 -40.56
C VAL A 56 6.88 22.16 -40.28
N SER A 57 7.77 21.87 -41.24
CA SER A 57 8.58 20.67 -41.40
C SER A 57 10.00 20.87 -40.85
N LEU A 58 10.52 19.81 -40.22
CA LEU A 58 11.90 19.29 -40.12
C LEU A 58 13.11 20.22 -40.34
N ALA A 59 14.06 20.14 -39.40
CA ALA A 59 15.49 20.01 -39.73
C ALA A 59 16.27 19.26 -38.63
N ARG A 60 17.01 18.23 -39.05
CA ARG A 60 18.07 17.48 -38.32
C ARG A 60 19.40 18.23 -38.39
N SER A 61 20.27 18.06 -37.39
CA SER A 61 21.74 18.23 -37.49
C SER A 61 22.39 17.57 -36.26
N THR A 62 22.83 16.32 -36.35
CA THR A 62 24.22 15.83 -36.56
C THR A 62 25.24 16.21 -35.49
N THR A 63 25.62 15.19 -34.71
CA THR A 63 26.84 15.03 -33.90
C THR A 63 28.13 15.09 -34.73
N PRO A 64 29.27 15.36 -34.07
CA PRO A 64 30.50 14.66 -34.41
C PRO A 64 31.22 14.03 -33.20
N THR A 65 31.93 12.97 -33.55
CA THR A 65 32.68 11.97 -32.79
C THR A 65 34.06 12.41 -32.28
N VAL A 66 34.51 11.65 -31.27
CA VAL A 66 35.80 11.55 -30.55
C VAL A 66 37.02 11.26 -31.46
N PRO A 67 38.26 11.51 -30.96
CA PRO A 67 39.34 10.53 -31.14
C PRO A 67 40.13 10.17 -29.85
N THR A 68 40.05 8.88 -29.55
CA THR A 68 40.97 7.84 -29.04
C THR A 68 42.46 8.15 -28.74
N ARG A 69 42.80 7.99 -27.44
CA ARG A 69 43.80 7.06 -26.82
C ARG A 69 45.32 7.32 -26.91
N ILE A 70 45.95 7.28 -25.72
CA ILE A 70 47.35 6.87 -25.53
C ILE A 70 47.36 5.73 -24.49
N GLN A 71 47.90 4.58 -24.89
CA GLN A 71 48.25 3.44 -24.04
C GLN A 71 49.72 3.57 -23.62
N LEU A 72 50.02 3.26 -22.36
CA LEU A 72 51.36 2.89 -21.90
C LEU A 72 51.23 1.59 -21.10
N GLN A 73 51.91 0.55 -21.58
CA GLN A 73 52.13 -0.72 -20.90
C GLN A 73 53.27 -0.59 -19.89
N SER A 74 53.21 -1.33 -18.78
CA SER A 74 54.33 -2.18 -18.37
C SER A 74 54.00 -3.12 -17.19
N SER A 75 54.34 -4.38 -17.42
CA SER A 75 54.88 -5.43 -16.53
C SER A 75 54.19 -5.84 -15.22
N THR A 76 53.85 -7.13 -15.25
CA THR A 76 53.61 -8.08 -14.14
C THR A 76 54.75 -8.21 -13.13
N SER A 77 54.42 -8.35 -11.85
CA SER A 77 54.95 -9.43 -11.00
C SER A 77 54.06 -9.67 -9.78
N SER A 78 53.87 -10.95 -9.47
CA SER A 78 53.06 -11.52 -8.40
C SER A 78 53.81 -11.54 -7.07
N SER A 79 53.16 -11.18 -5.97
CA SER A 79 53.20 -11.98 -4.73
C SER A 79 52.17 -11.51 -3.71
N SER A 80 51.70 -12.49 -2.95
CA SER A 80 50.63 -12.52 -1.98
C SER A 80 50.62 -11.44 -0.90
N SER A 81 49.49 -10.78 -0.73
CA SER A 81 48.89 -10.59 0.59
C SER A 81 47.37 -10.43 0.43
N SER A 82 46.61 -11.23 1.18
CA SER A 82 45.16 -11.19 1.21
C SER A 82 44.70 -9.88 1.84
N VAL A 83 44.39 -8.90 0.99
CA VAL A 83 43.70 -7.67 1.37
C VAL A 83 42.24 -8.03 1.69
N PRO A 84 41.71 -7.72 2.88
CA PRO A 84 40.30 -7.93 3.16
C PRO A 84 39.49 -7.05 2.20
N THR A 85 38.59 -7.71 1.47
CA THR A 85 37.60 -7.08 0.62
C THR A 85 36.84 -6.04 1.44
N THR A 86 36.74 -4.84 0.89
CA THR A 86 36.03 -3.68 1.42
C THR A 86 34.65 -4.10 1.93
N THR A 87 34.48 -4.20 3.24
CA THR A 87 33.20 -4.32 3.91
C THR A 87 32.40 -3.07 3.61
N THR A 88 31.41 -3.18 2.71
CA THR A 88 30.32 -2.22 2.64
C THR A 88 29.65 -2.17 4.01
N ASP A 89 29.32 -0.95 4.45
CA ASP A 89 28.62 -0.61 5.69
C ASP A 89 27.24 -1.32 5.70
N SER A 90 27.22 -2.60 6.08
CA SER A 90 26.05 -3.50 6.00
C SER A 90 24.97 -3.18 7.03
N THR A 91 25.16 -2.13 7.84
CA THR A 91 24.28 -1.80 8.96
C THR A 91 23.13 -0.88 8.56
N LYS A 92 23.21 -0.17 7.42
CA LYS A 92 22.20 0.78 6.94
C LYS A 92 21.96 0.64 5.44
N PRO A 93 21.14 -0.34 5.02
CA PRO A 93 21.05 -0.73 3.61
C PRO A 93 20.35 0.31 2.70
N LEU A 94 19.64 1.27 3.27
CA LEU A 94 18.98 2.37 2.54
C LEU A 94 19.67 3.73 2.76
N LYS A 95 20.93 3.74 3.21
CA LYS A 95 21.72 4.96 3.35
C LYS A 95 21.76 5.74 2.03
N GLY A 96 21.32 7.00 2.08
CA GLY A 96 21.28 7.88 0.91
C GLY A 96 20.05 7.70 0.01
N CYS A 97 19.11 6.81 0.36
CA CYS A 97 17.80 6.73 -0.27
C CYS A 97 16.90 7.86 0.23
N ILE A 98 16.18 8.50 -0.69
CA ILE A 98 15.18 9.54 -0.39
C ILE A 98 13.80 8.92 -0.47
N CYS A 99 13.06 8.94 0.63
CA CYS A 99 11.79 8.26 0.78
C CYS A 99 10.68 9.25 1.13
N LEU A 100 9.47 9.02 0.62
CA LEU A 100 8.26 9.74 1.01
C LEU A 100 7.23 8.74 1.52
N VAL A 101 6.73 8.95 2.73
CA VAL A 101 5.61 8.18 3.31
C VAL A 101 4.41 9.09 3.52
N THR A 102 3.31 8.80 2.82
CA THR A 102 2.07 9.59 2.94
C THR A 102 1.25 9.14 4.15
N GLY A 103 0.73 10.10 4.94
CA GLY A 103 -0.05 9.78 6.14
C GLY A 103 0.75 9.07 7.24
N ALA A 104 1.96 9.55 7.52
CA ALA A 104 2.93 8.91 8.40
C ALA A 104 2.99 9.48 9.82
N SER A 105 2.02 10.32 10.23
CA SER A 105 2.02 10.88 11.59
C SER A 105 1.73 9.85 12.70
N ARG A 106 1.19 8.67 12.34
CA ARG A 106 0.79 7.58 13.25
C ARG A 106 0.55 6.26 12.50
N GLY A 107 0.29 5.18 13.23
CA GLY A 107 -0.13 3.89 12.71
C GLY A 107 0.87 3.27 11.74
N ILE A 108 0.36 2.55 10.73
CA ILE A 108 1.18 1.85 9.71
C ILE A 108 2.17 2.81 9.04
N GLY A 109 1.74 4.02 8.67
CA GLY A 109 2.62 5.02 8.06
C GLY A 109 3.79 5.43 8.95
N LYS A 110 3.55 5.60 10.27
CA LYS A 110 4.61 5.85 11.25
C LYS A 110 5.56 4.66 11.32
N GLY A 111 5.04 3.45 11.47
CA GLY A 111 5.85 2.22 11.50
C GLY A 111 6.73 2.07 10.26
N ILE A 112 6.19 2.31 9.06
CA ILE A 112 6.96 2.31 7.80
C ILE A 112 8.08 3.35 7.83
N ALA A 113 7.77 4.58 8.25
CA ALA A 113 8.77 5.64 8.32
C ALA A 113 9.92 5.29 9.28
N LEU A 114 9.62 4.68 10.44
CA LEU A 114 10.62 4.25 11.41
C LEU A 114 11.56 3.20 10.84
N GLU A 115 11.05 2.18 10.15
CA GLU A 115 11.90 1.14 9.56
C GLU A 115 12.75 1.65 8.39
N LEU A 116 12.22 2.55 7.56
CA LEU A 116 13.02 3.25 6.54
C LEU A 116 14.13 4.09 7.20
N GLY A 117 13.83 4.76 8.31
CA GLY A 117 14.79 5.47 9.13
C GLY A 117 15.87 4.56 9.73
N ALA A 118 15.47 3.44 10.32
CA ALA A 118 16.37 2.42 10.87
C ALA A 118 17.33 1.87 9.81
N ALA A 119 16.84 1.72 8.57
CA ALA A 119 17.65 1.34 7.42
C ALA A 119 18.58 2.45 6.90
N GLY A 120 18.53 3.66 7.48
CA GLY A 120 19.41 4.80 7.19
C GLY A 120 18.91 5.77 6.13
N ALA A 121 17.64 5.70 5.72
CA ALA A 121 17.08 6.57 4.70
C ALA A 121 16.83 8.01 5.19
N VAL A 122 16.74 8.94 4.24
CA VAL A 122 16.06 10.21 4.45
C VAL A 122 14.58 9.99 4.18
N VAL A 123 13.71 10.33 5.12
CA VAL A 123 12.27 10.07 5.04
C VAL A 123 11.51 11.37 5.21
N TYR A 124 10.66 11.69 4.23
CA TYR A 124 9.64 12.73 4.33
C TYR A 124 8.40 12.14 4.97
N ILE A 125 8.00 12.70 6.11
CA ILE A 125 6.85 12.29 6.92
C ILE A 125 5.75 13.31 6.68
N THR A 126 4.66 12.87 6.06
CA THR A 126 3.56 13.76 5.71
C THR A 126 2.26 13.39 6.39
N GLY A 127 1.45 14.39 6.69
CA GLY A 127 0.14 14.23 7.34
C GLY A 127 -0.46 15.58 7.70
N THR A 128 -1.65 15.55 8.31
CA THR A 128 -2.41 16.75 8.69
C THR A 128 -2.41 17.02 10.19
N SER A 129 -1.68 16.21 10.97
CA SER A 129 -1.48 16.40 12.40
C SER A 129 -0.05 16.89 12.65
N SER A 130 0.04 18.10 13.18
CA SER A 130 1.28 18.81 13.45
C SER A 130 1.18 19.48 14.82
N SER A 131 2.27 19.42 15.59
CA SER A 131 2.41 20.16 16.85
C SER A 131 2.81 21.63 16.63
N ASP A 132 3.20 21.99 15.41
CA ASP A 132 3.59 23.34 15.02
C ASP A 132 2.47 24.01 14.22
N SER A 133 1.77 24.96 14.85
CA SER A 133 0.67 25.67 14.20
C SER A 133 1.13 26.51 13.00
N THR A 134 2.43 26.83 12.88
CA THR A 134 3.00 27.57 11.75
C THR A 134 3.20 26.72 10.51
N MET A 135 3.28 25.39 10.65
CA MET A 135 3.38 24.45 9.52
C MET A 135 2.04 24.22 8.83
N LYS A 136 0.91 24.54 9.47
CA LYS A 136 -0.39 24.48 8.81
C LYS A 136 -0.42 25.57 7.72
N PRO A 137 -0.61 25.20 6.44
CA PRO A 137 -0.60 26.17 5.36
C PRO A 137 -1.69 27.21 5.59
N GLN A 138 -1.34 28.48 5.36
CA GLN A 138 -2.33 29.55 5.32
C GLN A 138 -3.39 29.22 4.26
N PRO A 139 -4.68 29.57 4.49
CA PRO A 139 -5.74 29.28 3.55
C PRO A 139 -5.34 29.81 2.17
N SER A 140 -5.16 28.90 1.21
CA SER A 140 -4.80 29.31 -0.15
C SER A 140 -5.97 30.06 -0.76
N SER A 141 -5.70 31.06 -1.59
CA SER A 141 -6.68 31.93 -2.24
C SER A 141 -7.53 31.23 -3.31
N ARG A 142 -7.51 29.90 -3.39
CA ARG A 142 -8.22 29.07 -4.38
C ARG A 142 -9.32 28.24 -3.72
N GLU A 143 -10.42 28.04 -4.45
CA GLU A 143 -11.61 27.27 -4.05
C GLU A 143 -11.30 25.87 -3.45
N ASN A 144 -10.20 25.24 -3.85
CA ASN A 144 -9.80 23.90 -3.38
C ASN A 144 -9.39 23.85 -1.90
N ALA A 145 -8.92 24.93 -1.27
CA ALA A 145 -8.52 24.89 0.15
C ALA A 145 -9.72 24.71 1.09
N ALA A 146 -10.84 25.40 0.82
CA ALA A 146 -12.04 25.27 1.62
C ALA A 146 -12.70 23.90 1.45
N ALA A 147 -12.78 23.39 0.20
CA ALA A 147 -13.37 22.08 -0.10
C ALA A 147 -12.58 20.92 0.51
N THR A 148 -11.25 21.07 0.68
CA THR A 148 -10.38 20.01 1.20
C THR A 148 -10.09 20.12 2.68
N ALA A 149 -10.45 21.25 3.33
CA ALA A 149 -10.27 21.47 4.76
C ALA A 149 -10.94 20.38 5.60
N LEU A 150 -12.08 19.86 5.14
CA LEU A 150 -12.81 18.78 5.82
C LEU A 150 -11.99 17.50 5.96
N TYR A 151 -10.94 17.31 5.14
CA TYR A 151 -10.05 16.13 5.17
C TYR A 151 -8.83 16.31 6.07
N SER A 152 -8.64 17.49 6.68
CA SER A 152 -7.58 17.70 7.68
C SER A 152 -8.00 17.16 9.05
N THR A 153 -7.03 16.78 9.90
CA THR A 153 -7.33 16.40 11.28
C THR A 153 -7.64 17.64 12.11
N THR A 154 -8.76 17.58 12.84
CA THR A 154 -9.13 18.52 13.91
C THR A 154 -8.70 17.97 15.27
N GLU A 155 -8.88 18.73 16.35
CA GLU A 155 -8.68 18.19 17.71
C GLU A 155 -9.61 17.00 18.00
N GLU A 156 -10.85 17.06 17.51
CA GLU A 156 -11.85 16.00 17.70
C GLU A 156 -11.61 14.75 16.83
N THR A 157 -11.01 14.92 15.64
CA THR A 157 -10.78 13.82 14.67
C THR A 157 -9.31 13.37 14.62
N GLY A 158 -8.44 14.06 15.35
CA GLY A 158 -7.01 13.80 15.45
C GLY A 158 -6.72 12.69 16.44
N GLY A 159 -6.17 11.58 15.96
CA GLY A 159 -5.57 10.56 16.84
C GLY A 159 -4.23 11.02 17.43
N PRO A 160 -3.64 10.27 18.37
CA PRO A 160 -2.33 10.59 18.94
C PRO A 160 -1.23 10.56 17.86
N GLY A 161 -0.17 11.35 18.04
CA GLY A 161 1.00 11.40 17.16
C GLY A 161 0.98 12.50 16.10
N THR A 162 2.12 13.15 15.91
CA THR A 162 2.32 14.22 14.91
C THR A 162 3.42 13.85 13.92
N ILE A 163 3.49 14.60 12.80
CA ILE A 163 4.57 14.45 11.82
C ILE A 163 5.94 14.77 12.44
N GLU A 164 6.04 15.75 13.34
CA GLU A 164 7.30 16.15 13.98
C GLU A 164 7.78 15.08 14.97
N GLU A 165 6.88 14.53 15.78
CA GLU A 165 7.21 13.42 16.68
C GLU A 165 7.74 12.23 15.89
N THR A 166 7.07 11.87 14.79
CA THR A 166 7.51 10.76 13.94
C THR A 166 8.85 11.07 13.28
N ALA A 167 9.07 12.30 12.79
CA ALA A 167 10.35 12.70 12.21
C ALA A 167 11.51 12.61 13.20
N ARG A 168 11.29 13.00 14.46
CA ARG A 168 12.26 12.82 15.55
C ARG A 168 12.58 11.34 15.75
N LEU A 169 11.56 10.48 15.83
CA LEU A 169 11.75 9.03 16.03
C LEU A 169 12.46 8.37 14.83
N VAL A 170 12.19 8.80 13.59
CA VAL A 170 12.94 8.36 12.39
C VAL A 170 14.42 8.72 12.50
N THR A 171 14.72 9.92 12.98
CA THR A 171 16.10 10.38 13.17
C THR A 171 16.80 9.58 14.28
N GLU A 172 16.09 9.30 15.38
CA GLU A 172 16.57 8.46 16.48
C GLU A 172 16.81 7.01 16.07
N ALA A 173 15.98 6.48 15.15
CA ALA A 173 16.17 5.15 14.58
C ALA A 173 17.43 5.04 13.71
N GLY A 174 18.01 6.17 13.28
CA GLY A 174 19.29 6.22 12.57
C GLY A 174 19.23 6.77 11.15
N GLY A 175 18.08 7.30 10.72
CA GLY A 175 17.87 7.98 9.44
C GLY A 175 17.82 9.49 9.59
N VAL A 176 17.15 10.15 8.65
CA VAL A 176 16.83 11.59 8.73
C VAL A 176 15.33 11.76 8.51
N GLY A 177 14.60 12.17 9.55
CA GLY A 177 13.17 12.46 9.43
C GLY A 177 12.91 13.93 9.10
N ILE A 178 12.13 14.17 8.04
CA ILE A 178 11.73 15.51 7.60
C ILE A 178 10.21 15.62 7.70
N PRO A 179 9.66 16.35 8.69
CA PRO A 179 8.22 16.55 8.80
C PRO A 179 7.76 17.58 7.77
N VAL A 180 6.70 17.26 7.02
CA VAL A 180 6.04 18.21 6.12
C VAL A 180 4.53 18.08 6.26
N TYR A 181 3.87 19.17 6.69
CA TYR A 181 2.41 19.20 6.69
C TYR A 181 1.91 19.06 5.25
N CYS A 182 1.04 18.09 5.01
CA CYS A 182 0.43 17.90 3.71
C CYS A 182 -0.94 17.23 3.88
N ASN A 183 -1.99 17.95 3.49
CA ASN A 183 -3.29 17.37 3.24
C ASN A 183 -3.30 16.75 1.84
N HIS A 184 -3.21 15.42 1.78
CA HIS A 184 -3.19 14.65 0.53
C HIS A 184 -4.49 14.71 -0.29
N ALA A 185 -5.56 15.34 0.22
CA ALA A 185 -6.72 15.72 -0.59
C ALA A 185 -6.52 17.02 -1.38
N ASN A 186 -5.48 17.79 -1.07
CA ASN A 186 -5.18 19.10 -1.67
C ASN A 186 -3.96 18.99 -2.60
N ASP A 187 -4.24 18.99 -3.90
CA ASP A 187 -3.22 18.82 -4.94
C ASP A 187 -2.13 19.91 -4.92
N ASP A 188 -2.46 21.16 -4.55
CA ASP A 188 -1.47 22.23 -4.44
C ASP A 188 -0.46 21.94 -3.32
N GLN A 189 -0.91 21.34 -2.20
CA GLN A 189 -0.01 20.91 -1.12
C GLN A 189 0.83 19.70 -1.50
N VAL A 190 0.28 18.78 -2.30
CA VAL A 190 1.05 17.62 -2.83
C VAL A 190 2.11 18.12 -3.81
N GLN A 191 1.80 19.08 -4.68
CA GLN A 191 2.77 19.69 -5.57
C GLN A 191 3.89 20.41 -4.80
N ALA A 192 3.52 21.24 -3.80
CA ALA A 192 4.50 21.93 -2.96
C ALA A 192 5.44 20.96 -2.21
N LEU A 193 4.92 19.81 -1.79
CA LEU A 193 5.73 18.73 -1.21
C LEU A 193 6.74 18.18 -2.23
N MET A 194 6.32 17.91 -3.48
CA MET A 194 7.24 17.43 -4.52
C MET A 194 8.29 18.49 -4.86
N ASP A 195 7.92 19.76 -4.93
CA ASP A 195 8.84 20.88 -5.18
C ASP A 195 9.89 21.00 -4.06
N LYS A 196 9.48 20.77 -2.81
CA LYS A 196 10.40 20.70 -1.67
C LYS A 196 11.38 19.53 -1.81
N ILE A 197 10.91 18.32 -2.10
CA ILE A 197 11.79 17.14 -2.31
C ILE A 197 12.76 17.39 -3.46
N GLN A 198 12.28 18.01 -4.55
CA GLN A 198 13.10 18.41 -5.68
C GLN A 198 14.20 19.41 -5.27
N THR A 199 13.87 20.38 -4.43
CA THR A 199 14.82 21.41 -3.97
C THR A 199 15.86 20.81 -3.03
N ASP A 200 15.43 19.98 -2.08
CA ASP A 200 16.29 19.43 -1.04
C ASP A 200 17.23 18.33 -1.59
N HIS A 201 16.73 17.46 -2.48
CA HIS A 201 17.46 16.26 -2.93
C HIS A 201 17.40 15.97 -4.42
N GLY A 202 16.50 16.61 -5.18
CA GLY A 202 16.41 16.47 -6.64
C GLY A 202 15.94 15.12 -7.17
N ARG A 203 15.61 14.17 -6.31
CA ARG A 203 15.13 12.81 -6.65
C ARG A 203 14.28 12.22 -5.54
N LEU A 204 13.56 11.14 -5.86
CA LEU A 204 12.81 10.32 -4.91
C LEU A 204 13.06 8.84 -5.24
N ASP A 205 13.55 8.05 -4.29
CA ASP A 205 13.88 6.63 -4.49
C ASP A 205 12.71 5.71 -4.09
N ILE A 206 11.99 6.04 -3.02
CA ILE A 206 10.83 5.28 -2.52
C ILE A 206 9.62 6.19 -2.31
N LEU A 207 8.49 5.85 -2.92
CA LEU A 207 7.18 6.43 -2.62
C LEU A 207 6.29 5.39 -1.93
N VAL A 208 5.84 5.68 -0.73
CA VAL A 208 4.85 4.88 -0.01
C VAL A 208 3.53 5.65 0.07
N ASN A 209 2.58 5.23 -0.75
CA ASN A 209 1.20 5.68 -0.71
C ASN A 209 0.46 4.92 0.40
N ASN A 210 0.34 5.57 1.56
CA ASN A 210 -0.30 5.03 2.76
C ASN A 210 -1.46 5.89 3.29
N ALA A 211 -1.51 7.17 2.92
CA ALA A 211 -2.51 8.11 3.43
C ALA A 211 -3.93 7.57 3.33
N PHE A 212 -4.59 7.41 4.48
CA PHE A 212 -5.96 6.93 4.55
C PHE A 212 -6.69 7.69 5.64
N ARG A 213 -7.93 8.09 5.36
CA ARG A 213 -8.80 8.74 6.33
C ARG A 213 -9.98 7.85 6.62
N ILE A 214 -10.20 7.58 7.90
CA ILE A 214 -11.40 6.91 8.35
C ILE A 214 -12.54 7.93 8.34
N PRO A 215 -13.73 7.58 7.80
CA PRO A 215 -14.93 8.40 7.87
C PRO A 215 -15.28 8.87 9.29
N PRO A 216 -15.94 10.02 9.44
CA PRO A 216 -16.47 10.46 10.74
C PRO A 216 -17.38 9.40 11.39
N GLY A 217 -17.35 9.34 12.72
CA GLY A 217 -18.20 8.44 13.52
C GLY A 217 -17.80 6.95 13.48
N ALA A 218 -16.62 6.62 12.97
CA ALA A 218 -16.07 5.27 13.04
C ALA A 218 -15.61 4.92 14.48
N PRO A 219 -15.59 3.63 14.88
CA PRO A 219 -15.87 2.45 14.04
C PRO A 219 -17.35 2.22 13.76
N LYS A 220 -18.27 2.77 14.55
CA LYS A 220 -19.72 2.58 14.39
C LYS A 220 -20.25 2.84 12.97
N SER A 221 -19.84 3.95 12.35
CA SER A 221 -20.28 4.30 11.00
C SER A 221 -19.78 3.32 9.93
N LEU A 222 -18.69 2.59 10.18
CA LEU A 222 -18.13 1.63 9.23
C LEU A 222 -19.01 0.39 9.05
N PHE A 223 -19.84 0.04 10.03
CA PHE A 223 -20.64 -1.19 10.01
C PHE A 223 -22.12 -0.97 9.70
N LYS A 224 -22.52 0.27 9.35
CA LYS A 224 -23.87 0.54 8.84
C LYS A 224 -24.07 -0.09 7.46
N PRO A 225 -25.31 -0.45 7.08
CA PRO A 225 -25.60 -0.85 5.70
C PRO A 225 -25.20 0.24 4.69
N PHE A 226 -24.84 -0.15 3.46
CA PHE A 226 -24.26 0.80 2.50
C PHE A 226 -25.20 1.97 2.14
N TRP A 227 -26.51 1.78 2.21
CA TRP A 227 -27.51 2.83 1.98
C TRP A 227 -27.64 3.83 3.13
N GLU A 228 -27.01 3.58 4.29
CA GLU A 228 -27.03 4.44 5.50
C GLU A 228 -25.69 5.14 5.77
N GLN A 229 -24.66 4.89 4.96
CA GLN A 229 -23.31 5.43 5.18
C GLN A 229 -23.15 6.89 4.74
N GLY A 230 -23.99 7.35 3.82
CA GLY A 230 -23.92 8.70 3.24
C GLY A 230 -22.76 8.88 2.25
N ALA A 231 -22.87 9.90 1.40
CA ALA A 231 -21.86 10.21 0.39
C ALA A 231 -20.51 10.62 1.00
N GLU A 232 -20.50 11.28 2.16
CA GLU A 232 -19.27 11.72 2.84
C GLU A 232 -18.32 10.55 3.18
N CYS A 233 -18.88 9.38 3.57
CA CYS A 233 -18.09 8.19 3.80
C CYS A 233 -17.38 7.73 2.52
N TRP A 234 -18.11 7.74 1.39
CA TRP A 234 -17.55 7.44 0.08
C TRP A 234 -16.46 8.43 -0.31
N ASP A 235 -16.75 9.72 -0.24
CA ASP A 235 -15.85 10.80 -0.66
C ASP A 235 -14.59 10.84 0.20
N THR A 236 -14.70 10.62 1.52
CA THR A 236 -13.55 10.55 2.42
C THR A 236 -12.61 9.39 2.06
N VAL A 237 -13.17 8.19 1.91
CA VAL A 237 -12.40 6.98 1.61
C VAL A 237 -11.75 7.07 0.22
N HIS A 238 -12.48 7.55 -0.78
CA HIS A 238 -11.98 7.60 -2.15
C HIS A 238 -11.08 8.81 -2.41
N THR A 239 -11.31 9.96 -1.77
CA THR A 239 -10.45 11.14 -1.96
C THR A 239 -9.10 10.91 -1.32
N VAL A 240 -9.07 10.55 -0.03
CA VAL A 240 -7.81 10.41 0.71
C VAL A 240 -7.18 9.04 0.47
N GLY A 241 -7.96 7.96 0.49
CA GLY A 241 -7.45 6.58 0.42
C GLY A 241 -7.26 5.99 -0.98
N LEU A 242 -7.61 6.72 -2.05
CA LEU A 242 -7.48 6.24 -3.43
C LEU A 242 -6.97 7.34 -4.37
N ARG A 243 -7.72 8.44 -4.55
CA ARG A 243 -7.36 9.53 -5.48
C ARG A 243 -6.01 10.13 -5.11
N SER A 244 -5.73 10.34 -3.82
CA SER A 244 -4.46 10.90 -3.39
C SER A 244 -3.26 10.04 -3.81
N HIS A 245 -3.40 8.72 -3.83
CA HIS A 245 -2.34 7.79 -4.22
C HIS A 245 -1.99 7.95 -5.69
N PHE A 246 -3.01 8.11 -6.54
CA PHE A 246 -2.82 8.42 -7.95
C PHE A 246 -2.12 9.77 -8.13
N VAL A 247 -2.66 10.84 -7.52
CA VAL A 247 -2.11 12.20 -7.67
C VAL A 247 -0.67 12.30 -7.18
N ALA A 248 -0.38 11.78 -5.97
CA ALA A 248 0.96 11.77 -5.41
C ALA A 248 1.94 10.99 -6.31
N THR A 249 1.50 9.85 -6.86
CA THR A 249 2.33 9.08 -7.80
C THR A 249 2.61 9.87 -9.08
N CYS A 250 1.59 10.45 -9.72
CA CYS A 250 1.76 11.27 -10.93
C CYS A 250 2.73 12.43 -10.70
N MET A 251 2.59 13.17 -9.60
CA MET A 251 3.45 14.30 -9.28
C MET A 251 4.87 13.88 -8.88
N ALA A 252 5.04 12.70 -8.29
CA ALA A 252 6.35 12.14 -7.93
C ALA A 252 7.12 11.55 -9.13
N MET A 253 6.45 11.25 -10.25
CA MET A 253 7.07 10.57 -11.40
C MET A 253 8.36 11.22 -11.90
N PRO A 254 8.47 12.56 -12.06
CA PRO A 254 9.73 13.19 -12.48
C PRO A 254 10.89 12.92 -11.51
N LEU A 255 10.61 12.90 -10.20
CA LEU A 255 11.60 12.62 -9.16
C LEU A 255 12.03 11.14 -9.14
N LEU A 256 11.08 10.23 -9.33
CA LEU A 256 11.32 8.78 -9.43
C LEU A 256 12.12 8.45 -10.69
N GLN A 257 11.82 9.07 -11.83
CA GLN A 257 12.59 8.92 -13.06
C GLN A 257 14.02 9.46 -12.90
N ARG A 258 14.20 10.59 -12.21
CA ARG A 258 15.55 11.08 -11.86
C ARG A 258 16.30 10.07 -10.99
N ALA A 259 15.66 9.47 -9.98
CA ALA A 259 16.29 8.43 -9.17
C ALA A 259 16.70 7.22 -10.02
N GLN A 260 15.83 6.76 -10.94
CA GLN A 260 16.15 5.67 -11.86
C GLN A 260 17.40 5.93 -12.71
N GLN A 261 17.68 7.18 -13.05
CA GLN A 261 18.82 7.57 -13.90
C GLN A 261 20.10 7.90 -13.12
N THR A 262 19.95 8.41 -11.89
CA THR A 262 21.04 9.06 -11.15
C THR A 262 21.40 8.38 -9.83
N SER A 263 20.55 7.47 -9.34
CA SER A 263 20.75 6.88 -8.03
C SER A 263 21.91 5.89 -8.04
N ASN A 264 22.79 6.05 -7.07
CA ASN A 264 23.93 5.19 -6.79
C ASN A 264 23.78 4.49 -5.42
N ASN A 265 22.53 4.37 -4.95
CA ASN A 265 22.20 3.71 -3.71
C ASN A 265 22.15 2.18 -3.88
N ASN A 266 21.80 1.45 -2.82
CA ASN A 266 21.74 -0.01 -2.85
C ASN A 266 20.41 -0.57 -3.40
N MET A 267 19.57 0.23 -4.05
CA MET A 267 18.34 -0.27 -4.68
C MET A 267 18.61 -0.64 -6.14
N ALA A 268 17.94 -1.68 -6.64
CA ALA A 268 18.03 -2.02 -8.07
C ALA A 268 17.24 -1.06 -8.96
N ARG A 269 16.17 -0.47 -8.43
CA ARG A 269 15.24 0.42 -9.12
C ARG A 269 14.40 1.17 -8.09
N PRO A 270 13.83 2.35 -8.42
CA PRO A 270 12.88 3.02 -7.55
C PRO A 270 11.68 2.13 -7.20
N LEU A 271 11.10 2.35 -6.03
CA LEU A 271 10.02 1.54 -5.48
C LEU A 271 8.78 2.42 -5.19
N ILE A 272 7.63 2.01 -5.70
CA ILE A 272 6.32 2.59 -5.40
C ILE A 272 5.51 1.54 -4.65
N VAL A 273 5.09 1.87 -3.45
CA VAL A 273 4.30 0.99 -2.58
C VAL A 273 2.92 1.58 -2.38
N MET A 274 1.90 0.77 -2.62
CA MET A 274 0.51 1.09 -2.32
C MET A 274 0.06 0.29 -1.09
N ILE A 275 -0.29 0.94 0.01
CA ILE A 275 -0.83 0.24 1.19
C ILE A 275 -2.31 -0.05 0.98
N SER A 276 -2.60 -1.30 0.69
CA SER A 276 -3.94 -1.80 0.43
C SER A 276 -4.40 -2.74 1.55
N SER A 277 -5.35 -3.63 1.25
CA SER A 277 -5.89 -4.60 2.19
C SER A 277 -6.53 -5.74 1.42
N PHE A 278 -6.55 -6.93 2.03
CA PHE A 278 -7.35 -8.06 1.56
C PHE A 278 -8.85 -7.73 1.41
N GLY A 279 -9.31 -6.63 2.02
CA GLY A 279 -10.64 -6.06 1.79
C GLY A 279 -10.93 -5.68 0.33
N GLY A 280 -9.92 -5.59 -0.54
CA GLY A 280 -10.11 -5.49 -1.98
C GLY A 280 -10.61 -6.78 -2.65
N LEU A 281 -10.47 -7.94 -1.99
CA LEU A 281 -10.96 -9.24 -2.47
C LEU A 281 -12.21 -9.74 -1.75
N THR A 282 -12.41 -9.36 -0.49
CA THR A 282 -13.55 -9.79 0.34
C THR A 282 -14.20 -8.59 1.01
N TYR A 283 -15.51 -8.67 1.20
CA TYR A 283 -16.23 -7.68 2.00
C TYR A 283 -15.57 -7.50 3.37
N THR A 284 -15.13 -6.26 3.65
CA THR A 284 -14.45 -5.87 4.89
C THR A 284 -14.91 -4.46 5.25
N PHE A 285 -15.43 -4.31 6.47
CA PHE A 285 -16.05 -3.07 6.99
C PHE A 285 -17.26 -2.60 6.20
N ASN A 286 -17.07 -2.03 5.01
CA ASN A 286 -18.13 -1.49 4.18
C ASN A 286 -17.79 -1.46 2.68
N THR A 287 -18.82 -1.13 1.89
CA THR A 287 -18.71 -1.00 0.42
C THR A 287 -17.67 0.02 -0.01
N PRO A 288 -17.63 1.28 0.51
CA PRO A 288 -16.62 2.24 0.10
C PRO A 288 -15.19 1.76 0.35
N TYR A 289 -14.93 1.13 1.50
CA TYR A 289 -13.61 0.58 1.83
C TYR A 289 -13.19 -0.51 0.85
N GLY A 290 -14.05 -1.51 0.62
CA GLY A 290 -13.74 -2.62 -0.28
C GLY A 290 -13.48 -2.16 -1.71
N VAL A 291 -14.32 -1.27 -2.24
CA VAL A 291 -14.14 -0.70 -3.58
C VAL A 291 -12.83 0.08 -3.68
N ALA A 292 -12.52 0.93 -2.70
CA ALA A 292 -11.29 1.70 -2.71
C ALA A 292 -10.05 0.81 -2.66
N LYS A 293 -10.03 -0.25 -1.84
CA LYS A 293 -8.89 -1.17 -1.75
C LYS A 293 -8.72 -2.03 -3.01
N ALA A 294 -9.81 -2.49 -3.61
CA ALA A 294 -9.77 -3.14 -4.93
C ALA A 294 -9.22 -2.20 -6.02
N ALA A 295 -9.60 -0.92 -5.98
CA ALA A 295 -9.11 0.09 -6.91
C ALA A 295 -7.62 0.42 -6.69
N VAL A 296 -7.14 0.44 -5.44
CA VAL A 296 -5.70 0.59 -5.13
C VAL A 296 -4.89 -0.59 -5.67
N ASP A 297 -5.38 -1.83 -5.50
CA ASP A 297 -4.70 -3.01 -6.05
C ASP A 297 -4.65 -2.96 -7.59
N ARG A 298 -5.75 -2.55 -8.23
CA ARG A 298 -5.82 -2.34 -9.67
C ARG A 298 -4.85 -1.25 -10.13
N MET A 299 -4.78 -0.14 -9.40
CA MET A 299 -3.87 0.98 -9.70
C MET A 299 -2.41 0.51 -9.70
N ALA A 300 -1.97 -0.23 -8.68
CA ALA A 300 -0.61 -0.76 -8.62
C ALA A 300 -0.31 -1.68 -9.83
N LYS A 301 -1.28 -2.53 -10.21
CA LYS A 301 -1.15 -3.46 -11.33
C LYS A 301 -1.01 -2.74 -12.66
N ASP A 302 -1.87 -1.76 -12.93
CA ASP A 302 -1.89 -1.09 -14.23
C ASP A 302 -0.70 -0.12 -14.36
N MET A 303 -0.31 0.58 -13.28
CA MET A 303 0.92 1.39 -13.25
C MET A 303 2.18 0.56 -13.52
N ALA A 304 2.24 -0.67 -13.00
CA ALA A 304 3.36 -1.56 -13.27
C ALA A 304 3.49 -1.92 -14.76
N VAL A 305 2.37 -2.01 -15.50
CA VAL A 305 2.39 -2.25 -16.95
C VAL A 305 3.02 -1.07 -17.68
N GLU A 306 2.65 0.16 -17.31
CA GLU A 306 3.17 1.38 -17.93
C GLU A 306 4.65 1.63 -17.59
N LEU A 307 5.08 1.28 -16.39
CA LEU A 307 6.45 1.52 -15.90
C LEU A 307 7.45 0.41 -16.29
N GLY A 308 6.96 -0.80 -16.60
CA GLY A 308 7.81 -1.94 -16.95
C GLY A 308 8.90 -2.20 -15.89
N ASP A 309 10.10 -2.57 -16.34
CA ASP A 309 11.22 -2.92 -15.44
C ASP A 309 11.94 -1.69 -14.84
N SER A 310 11.54 -0.47 -15.22
CA SER A 310 12.19 0.76 -14.78
C SER A 310 11.97 1.05 -13.29
N MET A 311 10.86 0.57 -12.73
CA MET A 311 10.45 0.75 -11.34
C MET A 311 9.72 -0.49 -10.83
N CYS A 312 9.77 -0.73 -9.53
CA CYS A 312 8.94 -1.74 -8.90
C CYS A 312 7.68 -1.07 -8.33
N VAL A 313 6.50 -1.55 -8.70
CA VAL A 313 5.23 -1.09 -8.11
C VAL A 313 4.49 -2.26 -7.48
N VAL A 314 4.21 -2.16 -6.18
CA VAL A 314 3.55 -3.23 -5.44
C VAL A 314 2.38 -2.71 -4.64
N SER A 315 1.37 -3.55 -4.47
CA SER A 315 0.36 -3.37 -3.42
C SER A 315 0.72 -4.26 -2.23
N LEU A 316 0.67 -3.73 -1.01
CA LEU A 316 0.93 -4.49 0.21
C LEU A 316 -0.34 -4.62 1.04
N TRP A 317 -0.57 -5.82 1.56
CA TRP A 317 -1.66 -6.13 2.48
C TRP A 317 -1.08 -6.44 3.86
N PRO A 318 -1.04 -5.45 4.76
CA PRO A 318 -0.85 -5.69 6.18
C PRO A 318 -1.95 -6.61 6.71
N GLY A 319 -1.62 -7.37 7.76
CA GLY A 319 -2.57 -8.16 8.50
C GLY A 319 -3.38 -7.33 9.49
N LEU A 320 -3.66 -7.91 10.65
CA LEU A 320 -4.30 -7.18 11.74
C LEU A 320 -3.21 -6.39 12.47
N VAL A 321 -3.24 -5.05 12.35
CA VAL A 321 -2.16 -4.19 12.88
C VAL A 321 -2.57 -3.52 14.19
N MET A 322 -1.69 -3.59 15.19
CA MET A 322 -1.88 -2.91 16.49
C MET A 322 -1.48 -1.43 16.41
N THR A 323 -2.28 -0.63 15.70
CA THR A 323 -2.11 0.83 15.64
C THR A 323 -2.55 1.52 16.93
N GLU A 324 -2.16 2.78 17.12
CA GLU A 324 -2.63 3.59 18.25
C GLU A 324 -4.16 3.69 18.29
N ARG A 325 -4.82 3.71 17.11
CA ARG A 325 -6.28 3.68 17.03
C ARG A 325 -6.84 2.32 17.43
N THR A 326 -6.22 1.22 17.01
CA THR A 326 -6.61 -0.14 17.42
C THR A 326 -6.59 -0.25 18.94
N LYS A 327 -5.51 0.20 19.58
CA LYS A 327 -5.38 0.24 21.05
C LYS A 327 -6.47 1.10 21.70
N GLN A 328 -6.69 2.31 21.18
CA GLN A 328 -7.75 3.18 21.69
C GLN A 328 -9.13 2.51 21.62
N THR A 329 -9.47 1.89 20.49
CA THR A 329 -10.75 1.19 20.33
C THR A 329 -10.88 -0.06 21.20
N GLN A 330 -9.76 -0.69 21.55
CA GLN A 330 -9.74 -1.80 22.49
C GLN A 330 -10.00 -1.31 23.93
N GLU A 331 -9.39 -0.19 24.32
CA GLU A 331 -9.58 0.44 25.63
C GLU A 331 -11.00 0.98 25.83
N THR A 332 -11.63 1.52 24.78
CA THR A 332 -13.03 2.00 24.85
C THR A 332 -14.07 0.88 24.75
N GLY A 333 -13.65 -0.35 24.40
CA GLY A 333 -14.56 -1.48 24.13
C GLY A 333 -15.21 -1.46 22.74
N ASP A 334 -15.02 -0.40 21.96
CA ASP A 334 -15.57 -0.27 20.61
C ASP A 334 -15.06 -1.37 19.65
N TRP A 335 -13.85 -1.87 19.89
CA TRP A 335 -13.28 -2.96 19.10
C TRP A 335 -14.14 -4.23 19.20
N ASP A 336 -14.51 -4.61 20.42
CA ASP A 336 -15.31 -5.81 20.66
C ASP A 336 -16.77 -5.59 20.24
N GLU A 337 -17.31 -4.38 20.38
CA GLU A 337 -18.67 -4.06 19.95
C GLU A 337 -18.81 -4.12 18.42
N TYR A 338 -17.90 -3.47 17.69
CA TYR A 338 -18.06 -3.22 16.25
C TYR A 338 -17.21 -4.13 15.36
N VAL A 339 -15.94 -4.34 15.70
CA VAL A 339 -14.99 -5.07 14.84
C VAL A 339 -15.06 -6.58 15.07
N GLN A 340 -15.17 -7.01 16.32
CA GLN A 340 -15.39 -8.41 16.72
C GLN A 340 -14.32 -9.41 16.20
N LEU A 341 -13.10 -8.92 15.94
CA LEU A 341 -11.96 -9.78 15.58
C LEU A 341 -11.06 -9.96 16.81
N PRO A 342 -10.66 -11.19 17.16
CA PRO A 342 -9.83 -11.41 18.34
C PRO A 342 -8.41 -10.86 18.13
N LEU A 343 -7.94 -10.05 19.08
CA LEU A 343 -6.57 -9.52 19.13
C LEU A 343 -5.68 -10.53 19.87
N ILE A 344 -5.10 -11.47 19.14
CA ILE A 344 -4.33 -12.60 19.69
C ILE A 344 -2.84 -12.35 19.50
N ASP A 345 -2.06 -12.48 20.59
CA ASP A 345 -0.60 -12.40 20.54
C ASP A 345 -0.03 -13.40 19.53
N GLY A 346 0.90 -12.94 18.69
CA GLY A 346 1.49 -13.72 17.60
C GLY A 346 0.65 -13.77 16.31
N LEU A 347 -0.58 -13.24 16.29
CA LEU A 347 -1.34 -12.98 15.05
C LEU A 347 -1.35 -11.51 14.65
N VAL A 348 -1.27 -10.62 15.64
CA VAL A 348 -1.32 -9.18 15.42
C VAL A 348 0.07 -8.67 15.04
N GLU A 349 0.13 -7.86 14.00
CA GLU A 349 1.34 -7.21 13.50
C GLU A 349 1.57 -5.88 14.22
N SER A 350 2.84 -5.54 14.46
CA SER A 350 3.20 -4.16 14.80
C SER A 350 3.09 -3.24 13.59
N PRO A 351 2.93 -1.93 13.79
CA PRO A 351 2.98 -0.97 12.67
C PRO A 351 4.29 -1.04 11.85
N GLN A 352 5.41 -1.36 12.49
CA GLN A 352 6.74 -1.45 11.89
C GLN A 352 6.88 -2.64 10.94
N PHE A 353 6.14 -3.73 11.15
CA PHE A 353 6.28 -4.94 10.36
C PHE A 353 6.09 -4.72 8.85
N THR A 354 5.17 -3.84 8.46
CA THR A 354 5.00 -3.44 7.05
C THR A 354 6.21 -2.67 6.52
N GLY A 355 6.84 -1.83 7.35
CA GLY A 355 8.07 -1.12 7.04
C GLY A 355 9.24 -2.07 6.74
N GLN A 356 9.40 -3.13 7.55
CA GLN A 356 10.42 -4.15 7.33
C GLN A 356 10.26 -4.84 5.96
N ALA A 357 9.03 -5.15 5.56
CA ALA A 357 8.75 -5.71 4.24
C ALA A 357 9.14 -4.74 3.10
N ILE A 358 8.89 -3.44 3.28
CA ILE A 358 9.27 -2.41 2.30
C ILE A 358 10.80 -2.29 2.20
N VAL A 359 11.51 -2.31 3.33
CA VAL A 359 12.99 -2.32 3.34
C VAL A 359 13.51 -3.55 2.60
N ALA A 360 12.99 -4.74 2.91
CA ALA A 360 13.38 -5.99 2.26
C ALA A 360 13.14 -5.95 0.74
N LEU A 361 11.98 -5.45 0.30
CA LEU A 361 11.68 -5.25 -1.12
C LEU A 361 12.62 -4.24 -1.77
N ALA A 362 12.94 -3.13 -1.11
CA ALA A 362 13.78 -2.08 -1.68
C ALA A 362 15.21 -2.57 -1.96
N VAL A 363 15.76 -3.42 -1.09
CA VAL A 363 17.13 -3.94 -1.20
C VAL A 363 17.22 -5.20 -2.07
N ASP A 364 16.09 -5.88 -2.31
CA ASP A 364 16.00 -7.03 -3.21
C ASP A 364 16.26 -6.61 -4.66
N LYS A 365 17.36 -7.10 -5.22
CA LYS A 365 17.77 -6.80 -6.61
C LYS A 365 16.79 -7.37 -7.63
N ASP A 366 16.07 -8.43 -7.26
CA ASP A 366 15.11 -9.16 -8.08
C ASP A 366 13.66 -8.70 -7.86
N ASN A 367 13.44 -7.58 -7.15
CA ASN A 367 12.10 -7.09 -6.83
C ASN A 367 11.21 -6.78 -8.06
N GLY A 368 11.77 -6.74 -9.28
CA GLY A 368 11.00 -6.66 -10.53
C GLY A 368 10.00 -7.81 -10.69
N LYS A 369 10.30 -9.02 -10.16
CA LYS A 369 9.38 -10.17 -10.18
C LYS A 369 8.11 -9.94 -9.34
N ARG A 370 8.13 -8.94 -8.46
CA ARG A 370 7.04 -8.56 -7.55
C ARG A 370 6.13 -7.49 -8.15
N THR A 371 6.60 -6.76 -9.16
CA THR A 371 5.88 -5.61 -9.74
C THR A 371 4.49 -6.03 -10.25
N GLY A 372 3.50 -5.14 -10.08
CA GLY A 372 2.12 -5.32 -10.53
C GLY A 372 1.32 -6.37 -9.76
N LYS A 373 1.79 -6.78 -8.57
CA LYS A 373 1.13 -7.77 -7.72
C LYS A 373 0.83 -7.18 -6.34
N TYR A 374 -0.22 -7.70 -5.71
CA TYR A 374 -0.44 -7.53 -4.28
C TYR A 374 0.34 -8.61 -3.51
N HIS A 375 0.88 -8.26 -2.35
CA HIS A 375 1.62 -9.16 -1.47
C HIS A 375 1.14 -9.03 -0.03
N VAL A 376 0.93 -10.16 0.64
CA VAL A 376 0.65 -10.19 2.07
C VAL A 376 1.97 -9.96 2.82
N VAL A 377 2.00 -9.01 3.75
CA VAL A 377 3.23 -8.62 4.47
C VAL A 377 3.86 -9.82 5.20
N ALA A 378 3.06 -10.59 5.93
CA ALA A 378 3.50 -11.82 6.59
C ALA A 378 4.10 -12.87 5.63
N GLU A 379 3.69 -12.90 4.35
CA GLU A 379 4.29 -13.82 3.37
C GLU A 379 5.61 -13.31 2.84
N LEU A 380 5.76 -12.00 2.67
CA LEU A 380 7.06 -11.40 2.39
C LEU A 380 8.03 -11.63 3.56
N ALA A 381 7.55 -11.61 4.80
CA ALA A 381 8.35 -11.93 5.98
C ALA A 381 8.84 -13.39 5.99
N GLU A 382 7.99 -14.33 5.56
CA GLU A 382 8.41 -15.72 5.37
C GLU A 382 9.44 -15.87 4.23
N GLU A 383 9.26 -15.13 3.14
CA GLU A 383 10.11 -15.24 1.95
C GLU A 383 11.47 -14.53 2.08
N TYR A 384 11.51 -13.40 2.77
CA TYR A 384 12.74 -12.65 3.09
C TYR A 384 13.34 -13.01 4.45
N ASP A 385 12.71 -13.95 5.16
CA ASP A 385 13.12 -14.49 6.46
C ASP A 385 13.40 -13.42 7.54
N PHE A 386 12.36 -12.65 7.88
CA PHE A 386 12.41 -11.71 8.99
C PHE A 386 11.23 -11.86 9.95
N ASP A 387 11.46 -11.49 11.21
CA ASP A 387 10.45 -11.45 12.26
C ASP A 387 10.08 -10.00 12.56
N ASP A 388 8.90 -9.77 13.14
CA ASP A 388 8.48 -8.44 13.57
C ASP A 388 9.39 -7.93 14.69
N VAL A 389 10.11 -6.84 14.42
CA VAL A 389 11.11 -6.30 15.36
C VAL A 389 10.53 -5.84 16.69
N VAL A 390 9.22 -5.54 16.73
CA VAL A 390 8.56 -5.08 17.94
C VAL A 390 8.04 -6.25 18.77
N THR A 391 7.43 -7.25 18.12
CA THR A 391 6.80 -8.36 18.83
C THR A 391 7.73 -9.55 19.04
N GLY A 392 8.80 -9.66 18.23
CA GLY A 392 9.72 -10.80 18.22
C GLY A 392 9.14 -12.06 17.58
N PHE A 393 7.96 -11.98 16.98
CA PHE A 393 7.31 -13.11 16.31
C PHE A 393 7.16 -12.84 14.82
N ARG A 394 6.97 -13.89 14.02
CA ARG A 394 6.53 -13.78 12.63
C ARG A 394 5.03 -14.05 12.57
N PRO A 395 4.19 -13.01 12.39
CA PRO A 395 2.75 -13.19 12.19
C PRO A 395 2.50 -14.13 11.01
N PRO A 396 1.54 -15.06 11.11
CA PRO A 396 1.21 -15.93 10.00
C PRO A 396 0.44 -15.15 8.95
N SER A 397 0.51 -15.62 7.70
CA SER A 397 -0.29 -15.05 6.61
C SER A 397 -1.79 -15.00 6.97
N ILE A 398 -2.46 -13.90 6.61
CA ILE A 398 -3.92 -13.72 6.76
C ILE A 398 -4.76 -14.78 6.02
N ARG A 399 -4.17 -15.51 5.07
CA ARG A 399 -4.81 -16.63 4.36
C ARG A 399 -4.45 -18.00 4.94
N SER A 400 -3.64 -18.06 6.00
CA SER A 400 -3.27 -19.32 6.65
C SER A 400 -4.36 -19.87 7.55
N LEU A 401 -4.45 -21.19 7.71
CA LEU A 401 -5.30 -21.81 8.74
C LEU A 401 -4.93 -21.33 10.15
N ARG A 402 -3.64 -21.08 10.40
CA ARG A 402 -3.13 -20.53 11.66
C ARG A 402 -3.72 -19.16 11.98
N PHE A 403 -3.97 -18.33 10.97
CA PHE A 403 -4.68 -17.06 11.13
C PHE A 403 -6.20 -17.25 11.16
N LEU A 404 -6.76 -17.97 10.18
CA LEU A 404 -8.20 -18.03 9.95
C LEU A 404 -8.97 -18.81 11.02
N ALA A 405 -8.42 -19.92 11.51
CA ALA A 405 -9.10 -20.75 12.50
C ALA A 405 -9.35 -20.01 13.83
N PRO A 406 -8.35 -19.40 14.49
CA PRO A 406 -8.60 -18.67 15.74
C PRO A 406 -9.42 -17.39 15.52
N THR A 407 -9.30 -16.75 14.34
CA THR A 407 -9.98 -15.50 14.01
C THR A 407 -11.47 -15.69 13.71
N TYR A 408 -11.83 -16.73 12.95
CA TYR A 408 -13.20 -16.91 12.44
C TYR A 408 -13.86 -18.23 12.84
N GLY A 409 -13.08 -19.26 13.16
CA GLY A 409 -13.57 -20.63 13.35
C GLY A 409 -13.65 -21.11 14.80
N MET A 410 -12.94 -20.46 15.72
CA MET A 410 -12.83 -20.90 17.11
C MET A 410 -13.69 -20.06 18.06
N THR A 411 -14.19 -20.71 19.11
CA THR A 411 -14.78 -20.04 20.28
C THR A 411 -13.69 -19.45 21.18
N GLU A 412 -14.06 -18.58 22.11
CA GLU A 412 -13.11 -18.07 23.13
C GLU A 412 -12.50 -19.19 23.96
N GLU A 413 -13.29 -20.19 24.35
CA GLU A 413 -12.81 -21.35 25.11
C GLU A 413 -11.77 -22.15 24.30
N GLN A 414 -12.02 -22.36 23.00
CA GLN A 414 -11.07 -23.03 22.11
C GLN A 414 -9.77 -22.24 21.98
N ARG A 415 -9.84 -20.91 21.84
CA ARG A 415 -8.64 -20.04 21.79
C ARG A 415 -7.80 -20.12 23.07
N LYS A 416 -8.41 -20.29 24.24
CA LYS A 416 -7.70 -20.44 25.52
C LYS A 416 -6.99 -21.80 25.64
N ASN A 417 -7.56 -22.85 25.04
CA ASN A 417 -7.09 -24.23 25.21
C ASN A 417 -6.21 -24.75 24.06
N ILE A 418 -6.22 -24.09 22.90
CA ILE A 418 -5.47 -24.50 21.71
C ILE A 418 -4.41 -23.45 21.40
N SER A 419 -3.14 -23.82 21.53
CA SER A 419 -2.03 -22.96 21.13
C SER A 419 -2.08 -22.68 19.62
N ILE A 420 -1.97 -21.42 19.21
CA ILE A 420 -1.94 -21.02 17.80
C ILE A 420 -0.84 -21.74 17.01
N ASN A 421 0.29 -22.05 17.66
CA ASN A 421 1.42 -22.73 17.03
C ASN A 421 1.11 -24.19 16.67
N SER A 422 0.12 -24.80 17.33
CA SER A 422 -0.35 -26.16 17.01
C SER A 422 -1.21 -26.21 15.74
N ILE A 423 -1.73 -25.07 15.30
CA ILE A 423 -2.54 -24.97 14.08
C ILE A 423 -1.59 -24.92 12.87
N PRO A 424 -1.79 -25.74 11.82
CA PRO A 424 -0.95 -25.71 10.64
C PRO A 424 -0.93 -24.33 9.96
N ASN A 425 0.25 -23.84 9.56
CA ASN A 425 0.39 -22.60 8.77
C ASN A 425 0.11 -22.82 7.27
N TRP A 426 -0.90 -23.64 6.94
CA TRP A 426 -1.25 -23.92 5.55
C TRP A 426 -2.01 -22.75 4.96
N LYS A 427 -1.45 -22.15 3.93
CA LYS A 427 -2.02 -20.98 3.26
C LYS A 427 -3.08 -21.40 2.25
N LEU A 428 -4.30 -20.93 2.41
CA LEU A 428 -5.38 -21.16 1.46
C LEU A 428 -5.12 -20.40 0.14
N PRO A 429 -5.58 -20.89 -1.01
CA PRO A 429 -5.49 -20.17 -2.28
C PRO A 429 -6.28 -18.84 -2.24
N PHE A 430 -5.83 -17.83 -2.98
CA PHE A 430 -6.49 -16.51 -3.04
C PHE A 430 -7.96 -16.57 -3.50
N TRP A 431 -8.33 -17.53 -4.35
CA TRP A 431 -9.73 -17.69 -4.77
C TRP A 431 -10.65 -18.05 -3.60
N VAL A 432 -10.13 -18.72 -2.56
CA VAL A 432 -10.91 -18.99 -1.33
C VAL A 432 -11.20 -17.69 -0.59
N MET A 433 -10.22 -16.78 -0.52
CA MET A 433 -10.42 -15.44 0.08
C MET A 433 -11.46 -14.63 -0.71
N ALA A 434 -11.49 -14.75 -2.03
CA ALA A 434 -12.43 -14.04 -2.90
C ALA A 434 -13.90 -14.52 -2.74
N MET A 435 -14.12 -15.72 -2.20
CA MET A 435 -15.48 -16.20 -1.88
C MET A 435 -16.11 -15.46 -0.69
N GLY A 436 -15.32 -14.65 0.03
CA GLY A 436 -15.78 -13.84 1.14
C GLY A 436 -15.73 -14.56 2.49
N GLN A 437 -16.06 -13.82 3.55
CA GLN A 437 -16.24 -14.41 4.88
C GLN A 437 -17.46 -15.34 4.88
N PRO A 438 -17.42 -16.47 5.61
CA PRO A 438 -18.60 -17.29 5.80
C PRO A 438 -19.73 -16.43 6.39
N PRO A 439 -20.99 -16.60 5.93
CA PRO A 439 -22.09 -15.79 6.42
C PRO A 439 -22.15 -15.87 7.95
N LYS A 440 -22.26 -14.71 8.62
CA LYS A 440 -22.57 -14.69 10.05
C LYS A 440 -23.79 -15.59 10.22
N LYS A 441 -23.74 -16.55 11.15
CA LYS A 441 -24.93 -17.33 11.52
C LYS A 441 -26.01 -16.27 11.77
N ALA A 442 -27.06 -16.28 10.96
CA ALA A 442 -28.24 -15.50 11.28
C ALA A 442 -28.55 -15.85 12.73
N ASN A 443 -28.63 -14.85 13.60
CA ASN A 443 -29.20 -15.06 14.92
C ASN A 443 -30.53 -15.76 14.63
N GLN A 444 -30.60 -17.05 15.00
CA GLN A 444 -31.85 -17.79 14.98
C GLN A 444 -32.69 -17.11 16.08
N SER A 445 -33.40 -16.06 15.68
CA SER A 445 -34.50 -15.47 16.44
C SER A 445 -35.71 -16.37 16.34
#